data_AF-A0A8K0UG53-F1
#
_entry.id   AF-A0A8K0UG53-F1
#
_cell.length_a   1.000
_cell.length_b   1.000
_cell.length_c   1.000
_cell.angle_alpha   90.00
_cell.angle_beta   90.00
_cell.angle_gamma   90.00
#
_symmetry.space_group_name_H-M   'P 1'
#
loop_
_entity.id
_entity.type
_entity.pdbx_description
1 polymer ?
#
loop_
_entity_poly.entity_id
_entity_poly.type
_entity_poly.pdbx_seq_one_letter_code
_entity_poly.pdbx_strand_id
1 'polypeptide(L)'
;MIETTSGLPLVARLALASIALSTSGVSTALVGWCGSPYVSTLRWLPATDGATHATEVVEMTTHTITMQPRVTKVYDAGFLVPANRPFASWELAEAFRLPPAEAEQERANGMLPREETVAETLDAKGKVVGRWIVEWAEDGTGTCQGTGSIVRYFNVHQELMERPLR
;
A
#
# COMPACT_ATOMS: atom_id res chain seq x y z
N MET A 1 -31.94 -23.24 40.11
CA MET A 1 -32.09 -22.07 39.24
C MET A 1 -30.91 -21.15 39.56
N ILE A 2 -29.87 -21.12 38.72
CA ILE A 2 -28.66 -20.32 39.01
C ILE A 2 -28.97 -18.90 38.52
N GLU A 3 -29.47 -18.06 39.42
CA GLU A 3 -29.50 -16.61 39.22
C GLU A 3 -28.13 -16.06 39.60
N THR A 4 -27.24 -15.91 38.62
CA THR A 4 -26.00 -15.13 38.78
C THR A 4 -26.33 -13.64 38.64
N THR A 5 -27.06 -13.09 39.60
CA THR A 5 -27.23 -11.65 39.74
C THR A 5 -25.90 -11.08 40.21
N SER A 6 -25.03 -10.68 39.29
CA SER A 6 -23.72 -10.12 39.66
C SER A 6 -23.94 -8.86 40.50
N GLY A 7 -23.59 -8.90 41.78
CA GLY A 7 -23.68 -7.77 42.72
C GLY A 7 -22.67 -6.66 42.45
N LEU A 8 -22.18 -6.55 41.21
CA LEU A 8 -21.14 -5.60 40.83
C LEU A 8 -21.74 -4.19 40.68
N PRO A 9 -21.12 -3.16 41.30
CA PRO A 9 -21.52 -1.77 41.08
C PRO A 9 -21.37 -1.40 39.60
N LEU A 10 -22.19 -0.46 39.13
CA LEU A 10 -22.26 -0.07 37.72
C LEU A 10 -20.88 0.25 37.12
N VAL A 11 -20.01 0.91 37.88
CA VAL A 11 -18.63 1.23 37.49
C VAL A 11 -17.80 -0.03 37.21
N ALA A 12 -17.92 -1.06 38.04
CA ALA A 12 -17.21 -2.33 37.82
C ALA A 12 -17.73 -3.05 36.58
N ARG A 13 -19.04 -2.98 36.30
CA ARG A 13 -19.62 -3.55 35.07
C ARG A 13 -19.11 -2.83 33.82
N LEU A 14 -19.08 -1.50 33.86
CA LEU A 14 -18.54 -0.68 32.76
C LEU A 14 -17.06 -0.94 32.54
N ALA A 15 -16.26 -1.05 33.61
CA ALA A 15 -14.84 -1.36 33.52
C ALA A 15 -14.58 -2.74 32.90
N LEU A 16 -15.33 -3.77 33.32
CA LEU A 16 -15.19 -5.11 32.73
C LEU A 16 -15.63 -5.13 31.26
N ALA A 17 -16.74 -4.46 30.93
CA ALA A 17 -17.20 -4.35 29.55
C ALA A 17 -16.16 -3.61 28.68
N SER A 18 -15.56 -2.52 29.18
CA SER A 18 -14.55 -1.79 28.43
C SER A 18 -13.29 -2.62 28.19
N ILE A 19 -12.83 -3.39 29.19
CA ILE A 19 -11.66 -4.26 29.06
C ILE A 19 -11.92 -5.35 28.02
N ALA A 20 -13.11 -5.97 28.05
CA ALA A 20 -13.49 -6.98 27.08
C ALA A 20 -13.50 -6.40 25.66
N LEU A 21 -14.20 -5.27 25.46
CA LEU A 21 -14.28 -4.61 24.16
C LEU A 21 -12.92 -4.12 23.65
N SER A 22 -12.07 -3.59 24.53
CA SER A 22 -10.74 -3.12 24.15
C SER A 22 -9.84 -4.28 23.73
N THR A 23 -9.85 -5.39 24.49
CA THR A 23 -9.00 -6.55 24.18
C THR A 23 -9.41 -7.18 22.85
N SER A 24 -10.72 -7.32 22.60
CA SER A 24 -11.23 -7.79 21.32
C SER A 24 -10.87 -6.85 20.17
N GLY A 25 -11.08 -5.53 20.35
CA GLY A 25 -10.77 -4.52 19.33
C GLY A 25 -9.30 -4.48 18.96
N VAL A 26 -8.39 -4.51 19.95
CA VAL A 26 -6.93 -4.52 19.73
C VAL A 26 -6.52 -5.78 18.98
N SER A 27 -7.04 -6.95 19.37
CA SER A 27 -6.71 -8.22 18.70
C SER A 27 -7.16 -8.21 17.23
N THR A 28 -8.38 -7.76 16.96
CA THR A 28 -8.91 -7.66 15.59
C THR A 28 -8.13 -6.64 14.76
N ALA A 29 -7.79 -5.49 15.34
CA ALA A 29 -6.98 -4.48 14.67
C ALA A 29 -5.58 -5.01 14.32
N LEU A 30 -4.95 -5.78 15.22
CA LEU A 30 -3.63 -6.38 14.99
C LEU A 30 -3.68 -7.39 13.83
N VAL A 31 -4.70 -8.27 13.80
CA VAL A 31 -4.90 -9.20 12.68
C VAL A 31 -5.12 -8.45 11.37
N GLY A 32 -5.95 -7.40 11.39
CA GLY A 32 -6.16 -6.53 10.24
C GLY A 32 -4.86 -5.87 9.77
N TRP A 33 -4.04 -5.38 10.70
CA TRP A 33 -2.75 -4.78 10.39
C TRP A 33 -1.79 -5.81 9.75
N CYS A 34 -1.63 -6.99 10.34
CA CYS A 34 -0.78 -8.05 9.80
C CYS A 34 -1.26 -8.60 8.45
N GLY A 35 -2.59 -8.72 8.25
CA GLY A 35 -3.19 -9.29 7.04
C GLY A 35 -3.41 -8.29 5.91
N SER A 36 -3.53 -6.99 6.19
CA SER A 36 -3.77 -5.94 5.18
C SER A 36 -2.82 -5.92 3.98
N PRO A 37 -1.50 -6.18 4.10
CA PRO A 37 -0.62 -6.18 2.94
C PRO A 37 -0.72 -7.46 2.10
N TYR A 38 -1.42 -8.51 2.55
CA TYR A 38 -1.44 -9.80 1.87
C TYR A 38 -2.01 -9.67 0.45
N VAL A 39 -1.16 -9.97 -0.53
CA VAL A 39 -1.52 -9.95 -1.94
C VAL A 39 -2.10 -11.30 -2.30
N SER A 40 -3.37 -11.32 -2.70
CA SER A 40 -4.05 -12.53 -3.15
C SER A 40 -3.84 -12.82 -4.62
N THR A 41 -3.65 -11.76 -5.43
CA THR A 41 -3.42 -11.87 -6.87
C THR A 41 -2.37 -10.86 -7.27
N LEU A 42 -1.39 -11.29 -8.05
CA LEU A 42 -0.38 -10.44 -8.66
C LEU A 42 -0.42 -10.65 -10.17
N ARG A 43 -0.43 -9.56 -10.93
CA ARG A 43 -0.46 -9.60 -12.39
C ARG A 43 0.51 -8.59 -12.96
N TRP A 44 1.38 -9.06 -13.84
CA TRP A 44 2.24 -8.21 -14.67
C TRP A 44 1.45 -7.82 -15.92
N LEU A 45 1.33 -6.52 -16.17
CA LEU A 45 0.69 -5.97 -17.36
C LEU A 45 1.77 -5.30 -18.23
N PRO A 46 1.65 -5.39 -19.56
CA PRO A 46 2.54 -4.65 -20.44
C PRO A 46 2.39 -3.15 -20.17
N ALA A 47 3.50 -2.42 -20.23
CA ALA A 47 3.47 -0.96 -20.14
C ALA A 47 2.49 -0.42 -21.19
N THR A 48 1.56 0.43 -20.77
CA THR A 48 0.62 1.07 -21.69
C THR A 48 1.37 2.12 -22.49
N ASP A 49 1.16 2.17 -23.82
CA ASP A 49 1.73 3.18 -24.70
C ASP A 49 1.37 4.58 -24.20
N GLY A 50 2.35 5.32 -23.64
CA GLY A 50 2.16 6.69 -23.17
C GLY A 50 2.92 7.08 -21.89
N ALA A 51 3.43 6.11 -21.11
CA ALA A 51 4.29 6.40 -19.96
C ALA A 51 5.76 6.33 -20.39
N THR A 52 6.43 7.48 -20.45
CA THR A 52 7.76 7.68 -21.04
C THR A 52 8.88 6.88 -20.34
N HIS A 53 8.62 6.34 -19.13
CA HIS A 53 9.58 5.60 -18.30
C HIS A 53 9.02 4.30 -17.67
N ALA A 54 7.78 3.90 -17.99
CA ALA A 54 7.18 2.71 -17.38
C ALA A 54 7.79 1.43 -17.98
N THR A 55 8.61 0.73 -17.18
CA THR A 55 9.23 -0.53 -17.59
C THR A 55 8.20 -1.66 -17.59
N GLU A 56 7.42 -1.81 -16.52
CA GLU A 56 6.36 -2.82 -16.37
C GLU A 56 5.29 -2.33 -15.37
N VAL A 57 4.01 -2.60 -15.66
CA VAL A 57 2.89 -2.26 -14.76
C VAL A 57 2.55 -3.47 -13.89
N VAL A 58 2.50 -3.28 -12.57
CA VAL A 58 2.17 -4.34 -11.61
C VAL A 58 0.82 -4.08 -10.99
N GLU A 59 -0.11 -5.02 -11.14
CA GLU A 59 -1.40 -5.00 -10.48
C GLU A 59 -1.41 -6.00 -9.31
N MET A 60 -1.69 -5.52 -8.10
CA MET A 60 -1.73 -6.32 -6.88
C MET A 60 -3.09 -6.15 -6.20
N THR A 61 -3.74 -7.26 -5.86
CA THR A 61 -5.00 -7.21 -5.09
C THR A 61 -4.74 -7.56 -3.63
N THR A 62 -5.12 -6.66 -2.73
CA THR A 62 -5.18 -6.89 -1.29
C THR A 62 -6.63 -6.83 -0.81
N HIS A 63 -6.87 -7.11 0.47
CA HIS A 63 -8.21 -7.10 1.05
C HIS A 63 -8.24 -6.26 2.33
N THR A 64 -9.35 -5.53 2.53
CA THR A 64 -9.62 -4.88 3.81
C THR A 64 -9.95 -5.92 4.88
N ILE A 65 -10.00 -5.51 6.15
CA ILE A 65 -10.42 -6.39 7.25
C ILE A 65 -11.84 -6.97 7.05
N THR A 66 -12.69 -6.28 6.29
CA THR A 66 -14.04 -6.73 5.93
C THR A 66 -14.07 -7.51 4.61
N MET A 67 -12.92 -8.01 4.15
CA MET A 67 -12.74 -8.78 2.91
C MET A 67 -13.18 -8.04 1.64
N GLN A 68 -13.14 -6.71 1.64
CA GLN A 68 -13.38 -5.94 0.41
C GLN A 68 -12.08 -5.85 -0.38
N PRO A 69 -12.06 -6.21 -1.67
CA PRO A 69 -10.84 -6.17 -2.47
C PRO A 69 -10.39 -4.73 -2.70
N ARG A 70 -9.07 -4.55 -2.74
CA ARG A 70 -8.36 -3.32 -3.08
C ARG A 70 -7.35 -3.67 -4.16
N VAL A 71 -7.52 -3.09 -5.34
CA VAL A 71 -6.63 -3.34 -6.47
C VAL A 71 -5.65 -2.18 -6.55
N THR A 72 -4.36 -2.43 -6.40
CA THR A 72 -3.33 -1.40 -6.53
C THR A 72 -2.55 -1.62 -7.81
N LYS A 73 -2.53 -0.60 -8.66
CA LYS A 73 -1.75 -0.57 -9.89
C LYS A 73 -0.52 0.29 -9.66
N VAL A 74 0.65 -0.30 -9.87
CA VAL A 74 1.94 0.39 -9.85
C VAL A 74 2.38 0.50 -11.29
N TYR A 75 2.51 1.72 -11.79
CA TYR A 75 2.81 1.98 -13.20
C TYR A 75 4.28 1.77 -13.53
N ASP A 76 5.16 1.91 -12.54
CA ASP A 76 6.58 1.62 -12.66
C ASP A 76 7.04 0.73 -11.49
N ALA A 77 7.33 -0.53 -11.81
CA ALA A 77 7.82 -1.50 -10.85
C ALA A 77 9.14 -1.09 -10.16
N GLY A 78 9.91 -0.14 -10.73
CA GLY A 78 11.11 0.41 -10.10
C GLY A 78 10.85 1.10 -8.76
N PHE A 79 9.61 1.52 -8.50
CA PHE A 79 9.20 2.12 -7.22
C PHE A 79 8.86 1.07 -6.14
N LEU A 80 8.88 -0.23 -6.45
CA LEU A 80 8.73 -1.30 -5.47
C LEU A 80 10.09 -1.67 -4.89
N VAL A 81 10.27 -1.36 -3.61
CA VAL A 81 11.50 -1.67 -2.86
C VAL A 81 11.23 -2.71 -1.78
N PRO A 82 12.24 -3.47 -1.33
CA PRO A 82 12.08 -4.37 -0.19
C PRO A 82 11.55 -3.62 1.05
N ALA A 83 10.50 -4.15 1.68
CA ALA A 83 9.89 -3.49 2.82
C ALA A 83 10.67 -3.73 4.11
N ASN A 84 10.77 -2.69 4.95
CA ASN A 84 11.25 -2.83 6.33
C ASN A 84 10.18 -3.32 7.32
N ARG A 85 8.90 -3.30 6.90
CA ARG A 85 7.76 -3.65 7.75
C ARG A 85 7.59 -5.16 7.86
N PRO A 86 7.37 -5.73 9.06
CA PRO A 86 7.06 -7.15 9.19
C PRO A 86 5.77 -7.51 8.44
N PHE A 87 5.72 -8.73 7.92
CA PHE A 87 4.61 -9.19 7.08
C PHE A 87 4.39 -8.34 5.82
N ALA A 88 5.43 -7.72 5.27
CA ALA A 88 5.42 -7.14 3.94
C ALA A 88 6.72 -7.53 3.22
N SER A 89 6.62 -7.92 1.96
CA SER A 89 7.77 -8.21 1.09
C SER A 89 8.25 -6.92 0.42
N TRP A 90 7.31 -6.10 -0.04
CA TRP A 90 7.57 -4.86 -0.79
C TRP A 90 6.82 -3.67 -0.22
N GLU A 91 7.38 -2.49 -0.44
CA GLU A 91 6.74 -1.21 -0.19
C GLU A 91 6.96 -0.24 -1.36
N LEU A 92 6.07 0.73 -1.51
CA LEU A 92 6.30 1.86 -2.40
C LEU A 92 7.40 2.75 -1.81
N ALA A 93 8.41 3.06 -2.62
CA ALA A 93 9.53 3.91 -2.21
C ALA A 93 9.05 5.30 -1.77
N GLU A 94 9.60 5.79 -0.66
CA GLU A 94 9.36 7.17 -0.16
C GLU A 94 10.21 8.21 -0.89
N ALA A 95 11.34 7.79 -1.46
CA ALA A 95 12.21 8.64 -2.24
C ALA A 95 12.82 7.81 -3.37
N PHE A 96 13.01 8.45 -4.52
CA PHE A 96 13.64 7.85 -5.68
C PHE A 96 14.63 8.83 -6.29
N ARG A 97 15.70 8.33 -6.89
CA ARG A 97 16.66 9.17 -7.60
C ARG A 97 16.84 8.62 -9.01
N LEU A 98 16.57 9.46 -10.01
CA LEU A 98 16.86 9.12 -11.39
C LEU A 98 18.36 8.93 -11.59
N PRO A 99 18.78 8.00 -12.46
CA PRO A 99 20.16 7.94 -12.93
C PRO A 99 20.62 9.31 -13.44
N PRO A 100 21.86 9.76 -13.16
CA PRO A 100 22.32 11.11 -13.52
C PRO A 100 22.14 11.45 -15.00
N ALA A 101 22.39 10.49 -15.88
CA ALA A 101 22.23 10.66 -17.34
C ALA A 101 20.76 10.90 -17.74
N GLU A 102 19.81 10.23 -17.10
CA GLU A 102 18.38 10.42 -17.35
C GLU A 102 17.90 11.75 -16.77
N ALA A 103 18.34 12.10 -15.56
CA ALA A 103 18.02 13.39 -14.95
C ALA A 103 18.50 14.59 -15.78
N GLU A 104 19.73 14.52 -16.32
CA GLU A 104 20.27 15.55 -17.20
C GLU A 104 19.47 15.66 -18.51
N GLN A 105 19.07 14.52 -19.08
CA GLN A 105 18.28 14.48 -20.31
C GLN A 105 16.86 15.02 -20.09
N GLU A 106 16.18 14.61 -19.03
CA GLU A 106 14.83 15.11 -18.71
C GLU A 106 14.85 16.61 -18.39
N ARG A 107 15.88 17.08 -17.69
CA ARG A 107 16.09 18.50 -17.45
C ARG A 107 16.31 19.27 -18.75
N ALA A 108 17.16 18.75 -19.65
CA ALA A 108 17.39 19.36 -20.96
C ALA A 108 16.12 19.40 -21.82
N ASN A 109 15.23 18.42 -21.68
CA ASN A 109 13.93 18.36 -22.33
C ASN A 109 12.85 19.21 -21.63
N GLY A 110 13.17 19.88 -20.51
CA GLY A 110 12.23 20.70 -19.74
C GLY A 110 11.13 19.90 -19.03
N MET A 111 11.35 18.59 -18.81
CA MET A 111 10.39 17.69 -18.15
C MET A 111 10.51 17.68 -16.63
N LEU A 112 11.55 18.33 -16.07
CA LEU A 112 11.76 18.52 -14.63
C LEU A 112 11.74 20.02 -14.30
N PRO A 113 11.13 20.44 -13.17
CA PRO A 113 10.42 19.62 -12.18
C PRO A 113 9.01 19.21 -12.64
N ARG A 114 8.52 18.06 -12.18
CA ARG A 114 7.15 17.59 -12.47
C ARG A 114 6.56 16.75 -11.33
N GLU A 115 5.23 16.62 -11.35
CA GLU A 115 4.49 15.69 -10.48
C GLU A 115 3.98 14.51 -11.33
N GLU A 116 4.11 13.30 -10.80
CA GLU A 116 3.71 12.08 -11.50
C GLU A 116 3.03 11.10 -10.54
N THR A 117 1.94 10.44 -10.99
CA THR A 117 1.29 9.37 -10.23
C THR A 117 1.92 8.05 -10.60
N VAL A 118 2.65 7.43 -9.67
CA VAL A 118 3.36 6.15 -9.90
C VAL A 118 2.54 4.94 -9.46
N ALA A 119 1.56 5.13 -8.57
CA ALA A 119 0.62 4.08 -8.22
C ALA A 119 -0.77 4.62 -7.85
N GLU A 120 -1.79 3.80 -8.06
CA GLU A 120 -3.17 4.07 -7.64
C GLU A 120 -3.78 2.83 -6.98
N THR A 121 -4.54 3.03 -5.91
CA THR A 121 -5.38 1.99 -5.30
C THR A 121 -6.84 2.25 -5.65
N LEU A 122 -7.50 1.22 -6.15
CA LEU A 122 -8.90 1.19 -6.53
C LEU A 122 -9.72 0.35 -5.54
N ASP A 123 -10.98 0.72 -5.35
CA ASP A 123 -11.96 -0.10 -4.63
C ASP A 123 -12.55 -1.22 -5.51
N ALA A 124 -13.40 -2.05 -4.92
CA ALA A 124 -14.09 -3.14 -5.60
C ALA A 124 -14.96 -2.71 -6.81
N LYS A 125 -15.31 -1.41 -6.91
CA LYS A 125 -16.08 -0.83 -8.01
C LYS A 125 -15.19 -0.19 -9.07
N GLY A 126 -13.86 -0.27 -8.92
CA GLY A 126 -12.89 0.38 -9.80
C GLY A 126 -12.77 1.88 -9.58
N LYS A 127 -13.22 2.42 -8.44
CA LYS A 127 -13.01 3.83 -8.10
C LYS A 127 -11.64 3.99 -7.43
N VAL A 128 -10.83 4.92 -7.90
CA VAL A 128 -9.57 5.31 -7.23
C VAL A 128 -9.88 5.88 -5.85
N VAL A 129 -9.30 5.27 -4.81
CA VAL A 129 -9.44 5.68 -3.41
C VAL A 129 -8.14 6.26 -2.83
N GLY A 130 -7.01 6.04 -3.50
CA GLY A 130 -5.73 6.64 -3.11
C GLY A 130 -4.72 6.60 -4.24
N ARG A 131 -3.73 7.48 -4.15
CA ARG A 131 -2.65 7.64 -5.13
C ARG A 131 -1.31 7.74 -4.42
N TRP A 132 -0.27 7.22 -5.07
CA TRP A 132 1.12 7.45 -4.70
C TRP A 132 1.73 8.35 -5.77
N ILE A 133 2.19 9.51 -5.34
CA ILE A 133 2.60 10.61 -6.21
C ILE A 133 4.07 10.88 -5.92
N VAL A 134 4.87 11.03 -6.96
CA VAL A 134 6.25 11.50 -6.87
C VAL A 134 6.34 12.94 -7.35
N GLU A 135 6.97 13.78 -6.53
CA GLU A 135 7.36 15.13 -6.87
C GLU A 135 8.84 15.13 -7.25
N TRP A 136 9.13 15.36 -8.53
CA TRP A 136 10.49 15.38 -9.05
C TRP A 136 11.07 16.80 -9.00
N ALA A 137 12.25 16.92 -8.40
CA ALA A 137 13.06 18.12 -8.40
C ALA A 137 13.95 18.23 -9.65
N GLU A 138 14.50 19.42 -9.90
CA GLU A 138 15.38 19.68 -11.07
C GLU A 138 16.65 18.82 -11.11
N ASP A 139 17.09 18.31 -9.97
CA ASP A 139 18.29 17.46 -9.85
C ASP A 139 17.99 15.96 -10.09
N GLY A 140 16.74 15.62 -10.42
CA GLY A 140 16.28 14.25 -10.60
C GLY A 140 15.95 13.52 -9.28
N THR A 141 15.92 14.22 -8.15
CA THR A 141 15.45 13.67 -6.87
C THR A 141 13.92 13.69 -6.82
N GLY A 142 13.31 12.53 -6.63
CA GLY A 142 11.87 12.34 -6.46
C GLY A 142 11.50 12.12 -5.00
N THR A 143 10.59 12.93 -4.46
CA THR A 143 9.98 12.69 -3.14
C THR A 143 8.59 12.11 -3.33
N CYS A 144 8.33 10.95 -2.74
CA CYS A 144 7.07 10.26 -2.91
C CYS A 144 6.14 10.47 -1.71
N GLN A 145 4.87 10.67 -2.00
CA GLN A 145 3.83 10.88 -1.00
C GLN A 145 2.52 10.19 -1.37
N GLY A 146 1.84 9.70 -0.34
CA GLY A 146 0.53 9.07 -0.47
C GLY A 146 -0.60 10.07 -0.26
N THR A 147 -1.62 10.01 -1.12
CA THR A 147 -2.89 10.72 -0.92
C THR A 147 -4.05 9.72 -0.85
N GLY A 148 -5.05 10.02 -0.03
CA GLY A 148 -6.21 9.15 0.16
C GLY A 148 -5.87 7.82 0.86
N SER A 149 -6.59 6.76 0.52
CA SER A 149 -6.44 5.41 1.07
C SER A 149 -5.57 4.51 0.18
N ILE A 150 -4.35 4.98 -0.10
CA ILE A 150 -3.37 4.23 -0.89
C ILE A 150 -2.83 3.03 -0.09
N VAL A 151 -2.71 1.88 -0.73
CA VAL A 151 -2.00 0.71 -0.18
C VAL A 151 -0.52 0.85 -0.53
N ARG A 152 0.32 0.97 0.49
CA ARG A 152 1.77 1.12 0.35
C ARG A 152 2.55 -0.18 0.49
N TYR A 153 2.07 -1.10 1.33
CA TYR A 153 2.78 -2.31 1.71
C TYR A 153 2.14 -3.54 1.09
N PHE A 154 2.98 -4.44 0.58
CA PHE A 154 2.55 -5.65 -0.12
C PHE A 154 3.32 -6.86 0.40
N ASN A 155 2.59 -7.88 0.81
CA ASN A 155 3.13 -9.18 1.19
C ASN A 155 2.83 -10.16 0.07
N VAL A 156 3.87 -10.45 -0.70
CA VAL A 156 3.78 -11.29 -1.89
C VAL A 156 4.48 -12.60 -1.59
N HIS A 157 3.73 -13.70 -1.74
CA HIS A 157 4.28 -15.04 -1.66
C HIS A 157 5.01 -15.42 -2.94
N GLN A 158 6.05 -16.26 -2.81
CA GLN A 158 6.85 -16.73 -3.94
C GLN A 158 6.03 -17.45 -5.02
N GLU A 159 4.95 -18.13 -4.64
CA GLU A 159 4.06 -18.83 -5.58
C GLU A 159 3.30 -17.88 -6.52
N LEU A 160 3.12 -16.61 -6.15
CA LEU A 160 2.49 -15.59 -6.98
C LEU A 160 3.50 -14.89 -7.91
N MET A 161 4.79 -15.11 -7.72
CA MET A 161 5.84 -14.51 -8.54
C MET A 161 6.11 -15.39 -9.75
N GLU A 162 5.51 -15.05 -10.89
CA GLU A 162 5.87 -15.68 -12.18
C GLU A 162 7.32 -15.38 -12.58
N ARG A 163 7.88 -14.27 -12.07
CA ARG A 163 9.24 -13.80 -12.31
C ARG A 163 9.80 -13.18 -11.03
N PRO A 164 11.11 -13.35 -10.74
CA PRO A 164 11.75 -12.60 -9.67
C PRO A 164 11.82 -11.11 -10.05
N LEU A 165 11.38 -10.24 -9.13
CA LEU A 165 11.76 -8.83 -9.16
C LEU A 165 13.26 -8.73 -8.85
N ARG A 166 13.96 -7.86 -9.60
CA ARG A 166 15.43 -7.71 -9.63
C ARG A 166 16.12 -7.80 -8.27
#